data_AF-A0A183MCJ1-F1
#
_entry.id   AF-A0A183MCJ1-F1
#
_cell.length_a   1.000
_cell.length_b   1.000
_cell.length_c   1.000
_cell.angle_alpha   90.00
_cell.angle_beta   90.00
_cell.angle_gamma   90.00
#
_symmetry.space_group_name_H-M   'P 1'
#
loop_
_entity.id
_entity.type
_entity.pdbx_description
1 polymer ?
#
loop_
_entity_poly.entity_id
_entity_poly.type
_entity_poly.pdbx_seq_one_letter_code
_entity_poly.pdbx_strand_id
1 'polypeptide(L)'
;MKEGIDGILLDNAAFFVEDKEKGTQSKLSSTWFENCPNSQLYGNGSVKFVESVREKMNKWIKESGKEKLLAVNSGDTGCGVGDNPDPMLMFKDVADMIISSEFVSNRGRSDTALQFKETAIQKYSTYSDFDKEKLGLITSTSNNPTDSDMVKLALTLLLPGMQT
;
A
#
# COMPACT_ATOMS: atom_id res chain seq x y z
N MET A 1 9.31 -18.27 -1.06
CA MET A 1 8.33 -19.34 -0.78
C MET A 1 9.01 -20.66 -0.43
N LYS A 2 9.85 -21.25 -1.31
CA LYS A 2 10.60 -22.50 -1.00
C LYS A 2 11.47 -22.40 0.25
N GLU A 3 12.07 -21.24 0.50
CA GLU A 3 12.89 -20.94 1.68
C GLU A 3 12.08 -20.67 2.98
N GLY A 4 10.79 -21.03 3.03
CA GLY A 4 9.98 -20.92 4.24
C GLY A 4 9.32 -19.57 4.51
N ILE A 5 9.62 -18.51 3.76
CA ILE A 5 9.02 -17.15 3.89
C ILE A 5 7.48 -17.20 4.06
N ASP A 6 6.93 -16.47 5.03
CA ASP A 6 5.49 -16.48 5.40
C ASP A 6 4.60 -15.46 4.68
N GLY A 7 5.21 -14.60 3.88
CA GLY A 7 4.46 -13.74 2.97
C GLY A 7 5.33 -12.75 2.23
N ILE A 8 4.69 -11.86 1.47
CA ILE A 8 5.34 -10.90 0.60
C ILE A 8 4.69 -9.53 0.83
N LEU A 9 5.52 -8.51 1.01
CA LEU A 9 5.11 -7.12 0.83
C LEU A 9 5.52 -6.67 -0.57
N LEU A 10 4.54 -6.29 -1.38
CA LEU A 10 4.75 -5.64 -2.67
C LEU A 10 4.78 -4.12 -2.43
N ASP A 11 5.98 -3.58 -2.32
CA ASP A 11 6.20 -2.14 -2.16
C ASP A 11 6.14 -1.39 -3.49
N ASN A 12 5.79 -0.10 -3.47
CA ASN A 12 5.64 0.76 -4.64
C ASN A 12 4.58 0.30 -5.65
N ALA A 13 3.45 -0.23 -5.16
CA ALA A 13 2.37 -0.76 -6.00
C ALA A 13 1.70 0.28 -6.90
N ALA A 14 1.83 1.57 -6.57
CA ALA A 14 1.39 2.68 -7.42
C ALA A 14 2.22 2.82 -8.71
N PHE A 15 3.32 2.09 -8.86
CA PHE A 15 4.28 2.26 -9.96
C PHE A 15 4.57 0.97 -10.74
N PHE A 16 3.84 -0.13 -10.50
CA PHE A 16 4.11 -1.41 -11.16
C PHE A 16 3.87 -1.39 -12.67
N VAL A 17 2.90 -0.59 -13.15
CA VAL A 17 2.54 -0.56 -14.56
C VAL A 17 2.40 0.88 -15.03
N GLU A 18 3.19 1.23 -16.04
CA GLU A 18 3.06 2.46 -16.79
C GLU A 18 2.07 2.26 -17.95
N ASP A 19 1.02 3.09 -18.01
CA ASP A 19 0.04 3.04 -19.08
C ASP A 19 0.57 3.73 -20.34
N LYS A 20 1.02 2.93 -21.31
CA LYS A 20 1.60 3.42 -22.57
C LYS A 20 0.59 4.11 -23.48
N GLU A 21 -0.70 3.87 -23.30
CA GLU A 21 -1.76 4.45 -24.14
C GLU A 21 -2.10 5.89 -23.74
N LYS A 22 -1.79 6.30 -22.51
CA LYS A 22 -2.03 7.68 -22.03
C LYS A 22 -1.01 8.70 -22.54
N GLY A 23 -0.03 8.25 -23.32
CA GLY A 23 1.03 9.08 -23.91
C GLY A 23 2.02 9.62 -22.86
N THR A 24 3.19 10.07 -23.33
CA THR A 24 4.20 10.68 -22.47
C THR A 24 3.73 12.07 -22.02
N GLN A 25 3.41 12.26 -20.73
CA GLN A 25 3.26 13.61 -20.19
C GLN A 25 4.64 14.28 -20.13
N SER A 26 4.90 15.18 -21.07
CA SER A 26 6.21 15.81 -21.28
C SER A 26 6.57 16.90 -20.28
N LYS A 27 5.76 17.11 -19.24
CA LYS A 27 6.06 18.05 -18.16
C LYS A 27 5.67 17.41 -16.83
N LEU A 28 6.67 17.10 -16.01
CA LEU A 28 6.50 17.08 -14.56
C LEU A 28 5.89 18.44 -14.20
N SER A 29 4.57 18.46 -14.02
CA SER A 29 3.89 19.69 -13.65
C SER A 29 4.46 20.15 -12.33
N SER A 30 4.79 21.43 -12.21
CA SER A 30 5.10 22.06 -10.92
C SER A 30 3.96 21.88 -9.91
N THR A 31 2.79 21.43 -10.36
CA THR A 31 1.62 21.11 -9.58
C THR A 31 1.50 19.61 -9.21
N TRP A 32 2.53 18.76 -9.35
CA TRP A 32 2.44 17.31 -9.01
C TRP A 32 1.81 17.08 -7.64
N PHE A 33 2.26 17.88 -6.66
CA PHE A 33 1.79 17.79 -5.28
C PHE A 33 0.45 18.50 -5.03
N GLU A 34 0.06 19.43 -5.90
CA GLU A 34 -1.22 20.14 -5.82
C GLU A 34 -2.34 19.36 -6.54
N ASN A 35 -1.98 18.61 -7.59
CA ASN A 35 -2.87 17.85 -8.45
C ASN A 35 -2.33 16.43 -8.61
N CYS A 36 -2.52 15.61 -7.56
CA CYS A 36 -2.03 14.24 -7.58
C CYS A 36 -2.56 13.47 -8.81
N PRO A 37 -1.69 12.83 -9.61
CA PRO A 37 -2.09 12.09 -10.80
C PRO A 37 -2.61 10.68 -10.44
N ASN A 38 -3.64 10.61 -9.58
CA ASN A 38 -4.21 9.35 -9.09
C ASN A 38 -4.58 8.38 -10.21
N SER A 39 -5.10 8.88 -11.34
CA SER A 39 -5.48 8.03 -12.48
C SER A 39 -4.28 7.45 -13.25
N GLN A 40 -3.06 7.95 -13.02
CA GLN A 40 -1.82 7.40 -13.56
C GLN A 40 -1.18 6.41 -12.58
N LEU A 41 -1.20 6.74 -11.28
CA LEU A 41 -0.62 5.93 -10.21
C LEU A 41 -1.46 4.67 -9.91
N TYR A 42 -2.79 4.83 -9.85
CA TYR A 42 -3.71 3.78 -9.42
C TYR A 42 -4.47 3.24 -10.63
N GLY A 43 -3.75 2.50 -11.47
CA GLY A 43 -4.28 1.87 -12.68
C GLY A 43 -4.60 0.38 -12.50
N ASN A 44 -5.62 -0.11 -13.22
CA ASN A 44 -5.98 -1.55 -13.23
C ASN A 44 -4.82 -2.48 -13.64
N GLY A 45 -3.81 -1.96 -14.35
CA GLY A 45 -2.59 -2.71 -14.66
C GLY A 45 -1.87 -3.20 -13.40
N SER A 46 -1.72 -2.35 -12.38
CA SER A 46 -1.10 -2.73 -11.11
C SER A 46 -1.91 -3.79 -10.37
N VAL A 47 -3.25 -3.71 -10.40
CA VAL A 47 -4.13 -4.75 -9.81
C VAL A 47 -3.91 -6.09 -10.49
N LYS A 48 -3.89 -6.13 -11.83
CA LYS A 48 -3.60 -7.36 -12.59
C LYS A 48 -2.22 -7.94 -12.28
N PHE A 49 -1.22 -7.08 -12.06
CA PHE A 49 0.10 -7.53 -11.64
C PHE A 49 0.04 -8.22 -10.27
N VAL A 50 -0.60 -7.60 -9.28
CA VAL A 50 -0.77 -8.17 -7.93
C VAL A 50 -1.59 -9.46 -7.97
N GLU A 51 -2.65 -9.51 -8.78
CA GLU A 51 -3.45 -10.71 -9.03
C GLU A 51 -2.58 -11.86 -9.57
N SER A 52 -1.69 -11.57 -10.52
CA SER A 52 -0.73 -12.56 -11.07
C SER A 52 0.22 -13.11 -10.00
N VAL A 53 0.64 -12.27 -9.05
CA VAL A 53 1.46 -12.70 -7.90
C VAL A 53 0.63 -13.58 -6.96
N ARG A 54 -0.61 -13.17 -6.67
CA ARG A 54 -1.56 -13.91 -5.84
C ARG A 54 -1.85 -15.30 -6.39
N GLU A 55 -2.09 -15.44 -7.69
CA GLU A 55 -2.29 -16.74 -8.35
C GLU A 55 -1.09 -17.68 -8.14
N LYS A 56 0.12 -17.15 -8.33
CA LYS A 56 1.35 -17.92 -8.08
C LYS A 56 1.44 -18.33 -6.62
N MET A 57 1.14 -17.43 -5.68
CA MET A 57 1.14 -17.74 -4.25
C MET A 57 0.10 -18.80 -3.89
N ASN A 58 -1.12 -18.72 -4.43
CA ASN A 58 -2.18 -19.70 -4.18
C ASN A 58 -1.78 -21.11 -4.64
N LYS A 59 -1.04 -21.22 -5.76
CA LYS A 59 -0.46 -22.50 -6.18
C LYS A 59 0.50 -23.06 -5.12
N TRP A 60 1.37 -22.21 -4.56
CA TRP A 60 2.29 -22.60 -3.48
C TRP A 60 1.57 -22.97 -2.19
N ILE A 61 0.54 -22.23 -1.79
CA ILE A 61 -0.27 -22.51 -0.60
C ILE A 61 -0.92 -23.89 -0.76
N LYS A 62 -1.51 -24.17 -1.93
CA LYS A 62 -2.14 -25.46 -2.23
C LYS A 62 -1.14 -26.62 -2.20
N GLU A 63 0.07 -26.44 -2.72
CA GLU A 63 1.10 -27.48 -2.75
C GLU A 63 1.72 -27.73 -1.37
N SER A 64 1.90 -26.68 -0.56
CA SER A 64 2.58 -26.77 0.74
C SER A 64 1.64 -26.94 1.94
N GLY A 65 0.36 -26.63 1.79
CA GLY A 65 -0.62 -26.58 2.88
C GLY A 65 -0.38 -25.45 3.89
N LYS A 66 0.52 -24.51 3.59
CA LYS A 66 0.88 -23.40 4.47
C LYS A 66 0.29 -22.11 3.94
N GLU A 67 -0.49 -21.42 4.77
CA GLU A 67 -0.98 -20.08 4.50
C GLU A 67 0.16 -19.07 4.32
N LYS A 68 -0.05 -18.07 3.46
CA LYS A 68 0.95 -17.04 3.13
C LYS A 68 0.29 -15.68 2.91
N LEU A 69 0.83 -14.64 3.56
CA LEU A 69 0.31 -13.28 3.50
C LEU A 69 0.79 -12.55 2.24
N LEU A 70 -0.13 -11.88 1.52
CA LEU A 70 0.21 -10.90 0.48
C LEU A 70 -0.22 -9.51 0.91
N ALA A 71 0.75 -8.63 1.16
CA ALA A 71 0.53 -7.23 1.49
C ALA A 71 0.95 -6.31 0.34
N VAL A 72 0.30 -5.15 0.20
CA VAL A 72 0.65 -4.11 -0.78
C VAL A 72 0.85 -2.76 -0.11
N ASN A 73 1.80 -1.98 -0.61
CA ASN A 73 2.05 -0.60 -0.20
C ASN A 73 2.16 0.30 -1.43
N SER A 74 1.58 1.50 -1.37
CA SER A 74 1.60 2.45 -2.50
C SER A 74 3.01 2.93 -2.81
N GLY A 75 3.89 2.98 -1.82
CA GLY A 75 5.22 3.56 -1.94
C GLY A 75 5.24 5.04 -1.59
N ASP A 76 6.24 5.75 -2.09
CA ASP A 76 6.35 7.21 -1.94
C ASP A 76 5.76 7.91 -3.17
N THR A 77 4.47 8.20 -3.13
CA THR A 77 3.73 8.68 -4.32
C THR A 77 3.73 10.19 -4.50
N GLY A 78 4.15 10.96 -3.50
CA GLY A 78 3.93 12.40 -3.54
C GLY A 78 2.52 12.84 -3.13
N CYS A 79 1.62 11.87 -2.85
CA CYS A 79 0.18 12.09 -2.89
C CYS A 79 -0.49 11.69 -1.58
N GLY A 80 -1.12 12.67 -0.93
CA GLY A 80 -2.06 12.41 0.16
C GLY A 80 -3.40 11.85 -0.35
N VAL A 81 -4.15 11.25 0.57
CA VAL A 81 -5.44 10.60 0.28
C VAL A 81 -6.60 11.59 0.15
N GLY A 82 -6.43 12.82 0.65
CA GLY A 82 -7.48 13.84 0.68
C GLY A 82 -8.78 13.34 1.34
N ASP A 83 -9.92 13.86 0.89
CA ASP A 83 -11.25 13.48 1.40
C ASP A 83 -11.82 12.22 0.73
N ASN A 84 -11.25 11.78 -0.41
CA ASN A 84 -11.71 10.60 -1.15
C ASN A 84 -11.22 9.30 -0.48
N PRO A 85 -11.91 8.16 -0.60
CA PRO A 85 -11.41 6.87 -0.12
C PRO A 85 -9.98 6.55 -0.59
N ASP A 86 -9.23 5.80 0.21
CA ASP A 86 -7.86 5.40 -0.11
C ASP A 86 -7.80 4.69 -1.49
N PRO A 87 -7.10 5.26 -2.50
CA PRO A 87 -7.00 4.66 -3.82
C PRO A 87 -6.43 3.23 -3.81
N MET A 88 -5.66 2.88 -2.78
CA MET A 88 -5.13 1.53 -2.59
C MET A 88 -6.22 0.48 -2.32
N LEU A 89 -7.45 0.88 -1.99
CA LEU A 89 -8.59 -0.03 -1.88
C LEU A 89 -8.88 -0.80 -3.18
N MET A 90 -8.33 -0.37 -4.32
CA MET A 90 -8.38 -1.15 -5.56
C MET A 90 -7.76 -2.55 -5.45
N PHE A 91 -6.89 -2.79 -4.46
CA PHE A 91 -6.23 -4.09 -4.24
C PHE A 91 -6.99 -5.02 -3.30
N LYS A 92 -8.16 -4.62 -2.78
CA LYS A 92 -8.84 -5.33 -1.66
C LYS A 92 -9.21 -6.78 -1.95
N ASP A 93 -9.46 -7.10 -3.22
CA ASP A 93 -9.84 -8.43 -3.67
C ASP A 93 -8.63 -9.32 -4.02
N VAL A 94 -7.44 -8.72 -4.17
CA VAL A 94 -6.23 -9.42 -4.63
C VAL A 94 -5.12 -9.49 -3.58
N ALA A 95 -5.21 -8.69 -2.51
CA ALA A 95 -4.30 -8.68 -1.38
C ALA A 95 -5.00 -9.08 -0.07
N ASP A 96 -4.23 -9.62 0.87
CA ASP A 96 -4.69 -9.85 2.25
C ASP A 96 -4.69 -8.57 3.05
N MET A 97 -3.66 -7.74 2.83
CA MET A 97 -3.44 -6.51 3.57
C MET A 97 -3.06 -5.36 2.63
N ILE A 98 -3.69 -4.22 2.82
CA ILE A 98 -3.36 -2.97 2.17
C ILE A 98 -2.81 -2.03 3.22
N ILE A 99 -1.60 -1.55 3.01
CA ILE A 99 -1.03 -0.50 3.83
C ILE A 99 -1.73 0.80 3.48
N SER A 100 -2.52 1.33 4.42
CA SER A 100 -3.26 2.56 4.18
C SER A 100 -2.31 3.74 4.12
N SER A 101 -2.42 4.51 3.05
CA SER A 101 -1.63 5.72 2.83
C SER A 101 -2.02 6.86 3.78
N GLU A 102 -3.17 6.77 4.45
CA GLU A 102 -3.63 7.75 5.46
C GLU A 102 -2.81 7.72 6.75
N PHE A 103 -2.20 6.58 7.06
CA PHE A 103 -1.50 6.34 8.34
C PHE A 103 0.03 6.30 8.18
N VAL A 104 0.54 6.57 6.99
CA VAL A 104 1.98 6.65 6.73
C VAL A 104 2.35 8.13 6.56
N SER A 105 3.06 8.72 7.52
CA SER A 105 3.45 10.14 7.41
C SER A 105 4.59 10.34 6.43
N ASN A 106 4.65 11.52 5.81
CA ASN A 106 5.82 12.03 5.07
C ASN A 106 6.27 11.25 3.83
N ARG A 107 5.50 10.26 3.36
CA ARG A 107 5.69 9.69 2.02
C ARG A 107 5.13 10.65 0.98
N GLY A 108 6.00 11.55 0.51
CA GLY A 108 5.75 12.34 -0.69
C GLY A 108 5.18 13.74 -0.46
N ARG A 109 5.44 14.34 0.69
CA ARG A 109 4.83 15.63 1.03
C ARG A 109 5.40 16.78 0.18
N SER A 110 4.54 17.60 -0.45
CA SER A 110 4.77 19.05 -0.47
C SER A 110 4.14 19.66 0.77
N ASP A 111 4.81 20.68 1.30
CA ASP A 111 4.76 21.17 2.67
C ASP A 111 3.41 21.70 3.21
N THR A 112 2.29 21.56 2.48
CA THR A 112 0.98 21.89 3.04
C THR A 112 0.58 20.79 4.01
N ALA A 113 0.84 21.06 5.29
CA ALA A 113 0.24 20.30 6.35
C ALA A 113 -1.28 20.40 6.31
N LEU A 114 -1.91 19.43 5.64
CA LEU A 114 -3.20 18.93 6.09
C LEU A 114 -3.00 18.66 7.58
N GLN A 115 -3.62 19.49 8.41
CA GLN A 115 -3.51 19.40 9.85
C GLN A 115 -3.93 17.99 10.24
N PHE A 116 -2.94 17.17 10.59
CA PHE A 116 -3.05 15.71 10.73
C PHE A 116 -3.92 15.26 11.92
N LYS A 117 -4.75 16.15 12.49
CA LYS A 117 -5.17 16.02 13.88
C LYS A 117 -6.59 15.53 14.13
N GLU A 118 -7.40 15.21 13.12
CA GLU A 118 -8.69 14.56 13.36
C GLU A 118 -9.24 13.75 12.16
N THR A 119 -8.82 14.08 10.93
CA THR A 119 -9.46 13.60 9.71
C THR A 119 -9.19 12.13 9.37
N ALA A 120 -7.97 11.60 9.55
CA ALA A 120 -7.63 10.23 9.13
C ALA A 120 -8.36 9.14 9.95
N ILE A 121 -8.41 9.28 11.28
CA ILE A 121 -9.14 8.32 12.14
C ILE A 121 -10.65 8.43 11.91
N GLN A 122 -11.17 9.66 11.78
CA GLN A 122 -12.59 9.89 11.47
C GLN A 122 -12.95 9.28 10.11
N LYS A 123 -12.13 9.50 9.09
CA LYS A 123 -12.31 8.93 7.75
C LYS A 123 -12.20 7.41 7.75
N TYR A 124 -11.17 6.84 8.39
CA TYR A 124 -11.08 5.39 8.58
C TYR A 124 -12.33 4.81 9.26
N SER A 125 -12.91 5.52 10.21
CA SER A 125 -14.15 5.09 10.88
C SER A 125 -15.34 5.01 9.91
N THR A 126 -15.33 5.77 8.80
CA THR A 126 -16.37 5.71 7.76
C THR A 126 -16.22 4.52 6.81
N TYR A 127 -15.08 3.83 6.78
CA TYR A 127 -14.93 2.64 5.93
C TYR A 127 -15.82 1.49 6.38
N SER A 128 -16.20 0.65 5.43
CA SER A 128 -16.94 -0.58 5.72
C SER A 128 -16.07 -1.54 6.54
N ASP A 129 -16.69 -2.43 7.32
CA ASP A 129 -15.94 -3.42 8.11
C ASP A 129 -15.06 -4.30 7.21
N PHE A 130 -15.56 -4.65 6.02
CA PHE A 130 -14.78 -5.38 5.02
C PHE A 130 -13.53 -4.62 4.55
N ASP A 131 -13.67 -3.32 4.25
CA ASP A 131 -12.50 -2.52 3.84
C ASP A 131 -11.54 -2.35 5.03
N LYS A 132 -12.04 -2.22 6.26
CA LYS A 132 -11.22 -2.15 7.49
C LYS A 132 -10.45 -3.43 7.76
N GLU A 133 -11.01 -4.61 7.47
CA GLU A 133 -10.31 -5.90 7.56
C GLU A 133 -9.11 -5.98 6.61
N LYS A 134 -9.19 -5.28 5.48
CA LYS A 134 -8.11 -5.22 4.47
C LYS A 134 -7.11 -4.12 4.74
N LEU A 135 -7.55 -2.99 5.28
CA LEU A 135 -6.68 -1.86 5.60
C LEU A 135 -5.87 -2.17 6.86
N GLY A 136 -4.57 -2.41 6.68
CA GLY A 136 -3.61 -2.45 7.76
C GLY A 136 -3.51 -1.06 8.39
N LEU A 137 -4.11 -0.88 9.56
CA LEU A 137 -3.81 0.24 10.45
C LEU A 137 -2.36 0.07 10.93
N ILE A 138 -1.41 0.66 10.22
CA ILE A 138 -0.06 0.81 10.75
C ILE A 138 -0.14 1.89 11.81
N THR A 139 -0.51 1.52 13.03
CA THR A 139 -0.28 2.41 14.16
C THR A 139 1.24 2.50 14.33
N SER A 140 1.79 3.70 14.15
CA SER A 140 3.16 3.97 14.55
C SER A 140 3.28 3.67 16.04
N THR A 141 3.93 2.57 16.39
CA THR A 141 4.36 2.37 17.77
C THR A 141 5.62 3.19 17.98
N SER A 142 5.96 3.51 19.22
CA SER A 142 7.22 4.19 19.55
C SER A 142 8.47 3.47 19.01
N ASN A 143 8.34 2.19 18.65
CA ASN A 143 9.41 1.34 18.11
C ASN A 143 9.46 1.32 16.57
N ASN A 144 8.41 1.79 15.88
CA ASN A 144 8.37 1.96 14.43
C ASN A 144 7.77 3.34 14.14
N PRO A 145 8.60 4.41 14.16
CA PRO A 145 8.14 5.74 13.82
C PRO A 145 7.56 5.73 12.40
N THR A 146 6.66 6.66 12.12
CA THR A 146 6.02 6.81 10.81
C THR A 146 7.00 7.06 9.65
N ASP A 147 8.25 7.41 9.96
CA ASP A 147 9.36 7.56 9.00
C ASP A 147 10.25 6.29 8.90
N SER A 148 9.88 5.19 9.56
CA SER A 148 10.67 3.95 9.54
C SER A 148 10.47 3.14 8.26
N ASP A 149 11.55 2.49 7.85
CA ASP A 149 11.64 1.63 6.67
C ASP A 149 10.56 0.54 6.71
N MET A 150 9.63 0.57 5.75
CA MET A 150 8.51 -0.39 5.64
C MET A 150 8.98 -1.84 5.57
N VAL A 151 10.23 -2.06 5.16
CA VAL A 151 10.89 -3.37 5.22
C VAL A 151 10.97 -3.88 6.67
N LYS A 152 11.27 -3.03 7.66
CA LYS A 152 11.32 -3.43 9.09
C LYS A 152 9.94 -3.82 9.64
N LEU A 153 8.89 -3.12 9.21
CA LEU A 153 7.52 -3.47 9.57
C LEU A 153 7.07 -4.78 8.92
N ALA A 154 7.33 -4.93 7.63
CA ALA A 154 7.05 -6.16 6.89
C ALA A 154 7.77 -7.36 7.53
N LEU A 155 9.03 -7.20 7.94
CA LEU A 155 9.76 -8.25 8.65
C LEU A 155 9.06 -8.70 9.94
N THR A 156 8.38 -7.81 10.65
CA THR A 156 7.67 -8.18 11.90
C THR A 156 6.41 -9.02 11.62
N LEU A 157 5.70 -8.73 10.53
CA LEU A 157 4.50 -9.47 10.11
C LEU A 157 4.83 -10.77 9.36
N LEU A 158 5.94 -10.77 8.62
CA LEU A 158 6.32 -11.85 7.70
C LEU A 158 7.34 -12.83 8.30
N LEU A 159 7.95 -12.50 9.44
CA LEU A 159 8.89 -13.35 10.17
C LEU A 159 8.60 -13.27 11.68
N PRO A 160 7.44 -13.77 12.15
CA PRO A 160 7.15 -13.82 13.57
C PRO A 160 8.16 -14.76 14.27
N GLY A 161 9.21 -14.18 14.84
CA GLY A 161 10.28 -14.94 15.52
C GLY A 161 11.68 -14.32 15.51
N MET A 162 11.93 -13.23 14.76
CA MET A 162 13.27 -12.60 14.69
C MET A 162 13.50 -11.45 15.69
N GLN A 163 12.67 -11.28 16.72
CA GLN A 163 12.99 -10.39 17.83
C GLN A 163 13.91 -11.13 18.82
N THR A 164 15.21 -10.90 18.70
CA THR A 164 16.21 -11.11 19.76
C THR A 164 16.94 -9.81 20.01
#